data_AF-A0A8V0ZFB0-F1
#
_entry.id   AF-A0A8V0ZFB0-F1
#
_cell.length_a   1.000
_cell.length_b   1.000
_cell.length_c   1.000
_cell.angle_alpha   90.00
_cell.angle_beta   90.00
_cell.angle_gamma   90.00
#
_symmetry.space_group_name_H-M   'P 1'
#
loop_
_entity.id
_entity.type
_entity.pdbx_description
1 polymer ?
#
loop_
_entity_poly.entity_id
_entity_poly.type
_entity_poly.pdbx_seq_one_letter_code
_entity_poly.pdbx_strand_id
1 'polypeptide(L)'
;MKKIHPERTQSEKLLAVKEFESHLDKLDNEKRELIQNDIAALHHFYSKHMEYPDNAALVVLFAQVNCNGFTIEDEELSHLGSAIFPDVALMNHSCCPNVIVTYKGTLAEVRAVKEIEPGEEVFTSYIDLLYPTEDRNDRLRDSYFFTCDCRECTMKEKDKEKLKIRKLNDPPSAEAVRDMIKYARNVIEEFRRAKHYKSPSELLEICELSLDKMGAVFEDSNVYMLHMMYQAMGVCLYVQDWEGALRYGQKIIRPYSKHYPSYSLNVASMWLKLGRLYMALENRPAGDKALKKAIAIMEVAHGKDHPYISEIKKELEDH
;
A
#
# COMPACT_ATOMS: atom_id res chain seq x y z
N MET A 1 4.17 33.43 26.07
CA MET A 1 2.83 33.07 26.56
C MET A 1 2.57 31.64 26.13
N LYS A 2 2.69 30.66 27.04
CA LYS A 2 2.45 29.25 26.73
C LYS A 2 0.98 29.09 26.33
N LYS A 3 0.69 28.97 25.03
CA LYS A 3 -0.60 28.40 24.60
C LYS A 3 -0.53 26.93 24.95
N ILE A 4 -0.95 26.60 26.16
CA ILE A 4 -1.23 25.23 26.57
C ILE A 4 -2.38 24.80 25.66
N HIS A 5 -2.08 24.01 24.63
CA HIS A 5 -3.11 23.35 23.85
C HIS A 5 -3.98 22.51 24.79
N PRO A 6 -5.30 22.38 24.52
CA PRO A 6 -6.16 21.52 25.34
C PRO A 6 -5.54 20.13 25.47
N GLU A 7 -5.75 19.47 26.62
CA GLU A 7 -5.14 18.15 26.91
C GLU A 7 -5.45 17.10 25.82
N ARG A 8 -6.57 17.26 25.10
CA ARG A 8 -6.96 16.48 23.92
C ARG A 8 -7.57 17.37 22.85
N THR A 9 -7.26 17.09 21.58
CA THR A 9 -7.87 17.72 20.40
C THR A 9 -9.14 17.00 19.96
N GLN A 10 -9.86 17.53 18.97
CA GLN A 10 -11.01 16.84 18.38
C GLN A 10 -10.65 15.51 17.68
N SER A 11 -9.36 15.31 17.39
CA SER A 11 -8.83 14.09 16.76
C SER A 11 -8.42 13.01 17.76
N GLU A 12 -8.54 13.29 19.06
CA GLU A 12 -8.05 12.45 20.18
C GLU A 12 -9.18 12.09 21.16
N LYS A 13 -10.35 11.72 20.64
CA LYS A 13 -11.52 11.41 21.48
C LYS A 13 -11.34 10.10 22.24
N LEU A 14 -10.67 9.12 21.62
CA LEU A 14 -10.41 7.80 22.17
C LEU A 14 -8.93 7.64 22.51
N LEU A 15 -8.02 8.02 21.61
CA LEU A 15 -6.57 7.85 21.79
C LEU A 15 -5.84 9.18 21.65
N ALA A 16 -5.04 9.58 22.63
CA ALA A 16 -4.18 10.75 22.53
C ALA A 16 -2.82 10.43 21.89
N VAL A 17 -2.19 11.39 21.22
CA VAL A 17 -0.84 11.21 20.62
C VAL A 17 0.19 10.82 21.67
N LYS A 18 0.06 11.35 22.90
CA LYS A 18 0.95 11.01 24.02
C LYS A 18 0.83 9.55 24.48
N GLU A 19 -0.28 8.88 24.13
CA GLU A 19 -0.58 7.49 24.48
C GLU A 19 -0.16 6.51 23.37
N PHE A 20 0.37 7.00 22.25
CA PHE A 20 0.80 6.16 21.14
C PHE A 20 1.86 5.14 21.55
N GLU A 21 1.71 3.92 21.04
CA GLU A 21 2.73 2.89 21.10
C GLU A 21 3.96 3.32 20.29
N SER A 22 5.14 3.07 20.84
CA SER A 22 6.42 3.47 20.27
C SER A 22 7.35 2.29 19.98
N HIS A 23 7.12 1.14 20.62
CA HIS A 23 8.00 -0.03 20.56
C HIS A 23 9.49 0.32 20.81
N LEU A 24 9.75 1.30 21.67
CA LEU A 24 11.09 1.81 21.96
C LEU A 24 12.07 0.71 22.40
N ASP A 25 11.57 -0.28 23.13
CA ASP A 25 12.29 -1.45 23.63
C ASP A 25 12.69 -2.44 22.53
N LYS A 26 12.00 -2.41 21.39
CA LYS A 26 12.24 -3.30 20.24
C LYS A 26 13.06 -2.66 19.12
N LEU A 27 13.45 -1.38 19.24
CA LEU A 27 14.27 -0.71 18.24
C LEU A 27 15.69 -1.28 18.19
N ASP A 28 16.05 -1.82 17.03
CA ASP A 28 17.41 -2.21 16.67
C ASP A 28 18.32 -0.98 16.43
N ASN A 29 19.62 -1.24 16.22
CA ASN A 29 20.61 -0.17 16.03
C ASN A 29 20.37 0.64 14.75
N GLU A 30 19.90 0.00 13.67
CA GLU A 30 19.67 0.66 12.38
C GLU A 30 18.51 1.67 12.51
N LYS A 31 17.39 1.26 13.10
CA LYS A 31 16.26 2.15 13.36
C LYS A 31 16.61 3.29 14.31
N ARG A 32 17.45 3.02 15.33
CA ARG A 32 17.95 4.08 16.23
C ARG A 32 18.81 5.09 15.49
N GLU A 33 19.68 4.65 14.60
CA GLU A 33 20.52 5.54 13.79
C GLU A 33 19.67 6.41 12.86
N LEU A 34 18.67 5.83 12.19
CA LEU A 34 17.71 6.57 11.37
C LEU A 34 16.98 7.66 12.18
N ILE A 35 16.47 7.31 13.37
CA ILE A 35 15.82 8.29 14.26
C ILE A 35 16.78 9.40 14.69
N GLN A 36 18.05 9.10 14.97
CA GLN A 36 19.03 10.14 15.32
C GLN A 36 19.33 11.06 14.13
N ASN A 37 19.36 10.54 12.91
CA ASN A 37 19.48 11.36 11.70
C ASN A 37 18.26 12.28 11.52
N ASP A 38 17.05 11.77 11.77
CA ASP A 38 15.82 12.57 11.73
C ASP A 38 15.81 13.66 12.81
N ILE A 39 16.29 13.37 14.02
CA ILE A 39 16.43 14.35 15.11
C ILE A 39 17.45 15.43 14.72
N ALA A 40 18.58 15.05 14.12
CA ALA A 40 19.58 16.01 13.65
C ALA A 40 18.99 16.93 12.57
N ALA A 41 18.23 16.37 11.62
CA ALA A 41 17.52 17.15 10.60
C ALA A 41 16.46 18.08 11.22
N LEU A 42 15.70 17.60 12.21
CA LEU A 42 14.72 18.40 12.95
C LEU A 42 15.38 19.64 13.56
N HIS A 43 16.48 19.46 14.29
CA HIS A 43 17.22 20.58 14.87
C HIS A 43 17.79 21.53 13.80
N HIS A 44 18.32 20.98 12.70
CA HIS A 44 18.91 21.77 11.64
C HIS A 44 17.90 22.70 10.95
N PHE A 45 16.73 22.17 10.58
CA PHE A 45 15.76 22.90 9.76
C PHE A 45 14.70 23.67 10.57
N TYR A 46 14.35 23.25 11.79
CA TYR A 46 13.19 23.78 12.52
C TYR A 46 13.53 24.55 13.81
N SER A 47 14.81 24.77 14.12
CA SER A 47 15.27 25.41 15.38
C SER A 47 14.75 26.83 15.62
N LYS A 48 14.32 27.54 14.58
CA LYS A 48 13.87 28.94 14.69
C LYS A 48 12.55 29.10 15.44
N HIS A 49 11.69 28.09 15.44
CA HIS A 49 10.29 28.22 15.91
C HIS A 49 9.85 27.12 16.89
N MET A 50 10.73 26.18 17.25
CA MET A 50 10.41 25.06 18.14
C MET A 50 11.28 25.06 19.40
N GLU A 51 10.63 24.87 20.54
CA GLU A 51 11.29 24.44 21.77
C GLU A 51 11.33 22.90 21.78
N TYR A 52 12.51 22.33 21.92
CA TYR A 52 12.69 20.87 21.88
C TYR A 52 12.66 20.27 23.29
N PRO A 53 12.03 19.09 23.47
CA PRO A 53 12.29 18.28 24.64
C PRO A 53 13.69 17.64 24.55
N ASP A 54 14.07 16.85 25.54
CA ASP A 54 15.34 16.13 25.49
C ASP A 54 15.38 15.07 24.37
N ASN A 55 16.58 14.59 24.04
CA ASN A 55 16.77 13.62 22.96
C ASN A 55 15.99 12.32 23.21
N ALA A 56 15.88 11.86 24.46
CA ALA A 56 15.16 10.64 24.79
C ALA A 56 13.66 10.76 24.45
N ALA A 57 13.05 11.90 24.77
CA ALA A 57 11.67 12.21 24.40
C ALA A 57 11.48 12.34 22.89
N LEU A 58 12.45 12.91 22.16
CA LEU A 58 12.40 12.96 20.70
C LEU A 58 12.49 11.57 20.07
N VAL A 59 13.34 10.68 20.60
CA VAL A 59 13.42 9.29 20.11
C VAL A 59 12.09 8.57 20.28
N VAL A 60 11.43 8.74 21.43
CA VAL A 60 10.07 8.21 21.66
C VAL A 60 9.09 8.78 20.63
N LEU A 61 9.10 10.10 20.42
CA LEU A 61 8.18 10.75 19.50
C LEU A 61 8.34 10.26 18.05
N PHE A 62 9.58 10.17 17.54
CA PHE A 62 9.82 9.64 16.19
C PHE A 62 9.41 8.17 16.06
N ALA A 63 9.64 7.36 17.10
CA ALA A 63 9.18 5.97 17.12
C ALA A 63 7.64 5.88 17.12
N GLN A 64 6.95 6.74 17.87
CA GLN A 64 5.48 6.86 17.84
C GLN A 64 4.98 7.28 16.45
N VAL A 65 5.62 8.27 15.81
CA VAL A 65 5.26 8.71 14.45
C VAL A 65 5.42 7.57 13.44
N ASN A 66 6.50 6.79 13.52
CA ASN A 66 6.72 5.65 12.62
C ASN A 66 5.67 4.54 12.80
N CYS A 67 5.24 4.27 14.04
CA CYS A 67 4.26 3.21 14.32
C CYS A 67 2.81 3.61 13.99
N ASN A 68 2.47 4.91 14.08
CA ASN A 68 1.08 5.40 14.04
C ASN A 68 0.81 6.39 12.90
N GLY A 69 1.82 6.70 12.09
CA GLY A 69 1.72 7.62 10.96
C GLY A 69 0.95 7.02 9.80
N PHE A 70 0.15 7.85 9.14
CA PHE A 70 -0.62 7.47 7.96
C PHE A 70 -0.08 8.17 6.72
N THR A 71 -0.04 7.43 5.63
CA THR A 71 0.12 7.97 4.29
C THR A 71 -1.25 8.35 3.75
N ILE A 72 -1.42 9.61 3.34
CA ILE A 72 -2.60 10.07 2.59
C ILE A 72 -2.35 9.80 1.11
N GLU A 73 -3.34 9.18 0.47
CA GLU A 73 -3.29 8.78 -0.93
C GLU A 73 -4.51 9.32 -1.70
N ASP A 74 -4.33 9.56 -2.99
CA ASP A 74 -5.43 9.91 -3.91
C ASP A 74 -6.24 8.68 -4.36
N GLU A 75 -7.20 8.87 -5.27
CA GLU A 75 -8.06 7.80 -5.79
C GLU A 75 -7.29 6.74 -6.62
N GLU A 76 -6.08 7.07 -7.05
CA GLU A 76 -5.16 6.19 -7.77
C GLU A 76 -4.09 5.58 -6.86
N LEU A 77 -4.16 5.82 -5.55
CA LEU A 77 -3.15 5.42 -4.56
C LEU A 77 -1.77 6.08 -4.78
N SER A 78 -1.76 7.30 -5.30
CA SER A 78 -0.55 8.11 -5.35
C SER A 78 -0.35 8.81 -4.02
N HIS A 79 0.90 8.86 -3.53
CA HIS A 79 1.24 9.51 -2.27
C HIS A 79 1.02 11.03 -2.34
N LEU A 80 0.13 11.55 -1.49
CA LEU A 80 -0.12 12.99 -1.36
C LEU A 80 0.63 13.61 -0.18
N GLY A 81 0.85 12.84 0.89
CA GLY A 81 1.57 13.30 2.08
C GLY A 81 1.40 12.35 3.27
N SER A 82 1.83 12.83 4.44
CA SER A 82 1.76 12.07 5.70
C SER A 82 0.97 12.84 6.76
N ALA A 83 0.24 12.11 7.61
CA ALA A 83 -0.60 12.69 8.66
C ALA A 83 -0.71 11.80 9.91
N ILE A 84 -1.21 12.39 11.00
CA ILE A 84 -1.48 11.71 12.27
C ILE A 84 -2.99 11.76 12.53
N PHE A 85 -3.59 10.57 12.70
CA PHE A 85 -5.01 10.39 12.99
C PHE A 85 -5.16 9.54 14.26
N PRO A 86 -5.12 10.12 15.47
CA PRO A 86 -5.01 9.36 16.71
C PRO A 86 -6.14 8.34 16.93
N ASP A 87 -7.39 8.76 16.77
CA ASP A 87 -8.52 7.84 16.91
C ASP A 87 -8.55 6.73 15.83
N VAL A 88 -7.94 6.96 14.66
CA VAL A 88 -7.82 5.95 13.58
C VAL A 88 -6.65 5.00 13.86
N ALA A 89 -5.55 5.50 14.45
CA ALA A 89 -4.39 4.72 14.86
C ALA A 89 -4.71 3.67 15.94
N LEU A 90 -5.84 3.84 16.66
CA LEU A 90 -6.32 2.87 17.64
C LEU A 90 -6.70 1.52 17.02
N MET A 91 -7.11 1.48 15.75
CA MET A 91 -7.57 0.25 15.10
C MET A 91 -6.41 -0.69 14.81
N ASN A 92 -6.50 -1.93 15.28
CA ASN A 92 -5.50 -2.97 15.05
C ASN A 92 -5.48 -3.47 13.59
N HIS A 93 -4.40 -4.19 13.27
CA HIS A 93 -4.22 -4.80 11.96
C HIS A 93 -4.95 -6.15 11.80
N SER A 94 -5.51 -6.39 10.62
CA SER A 94 -5.81 -7.73 10.12
C SER A 94 -5.54 -7.83 8.62
N CYS A 95 -5.06 -8.99 8.14
CA CYS A 95 -5.02 -9.27 6.70
C CYS A 95 -6.42 -9.56 6.11
N CYS A 96 -7.43 -9.66 6.98
CA CYS A 96 -8.85 -9.78 6.67
C CYS A 96 -9.63 -8.57 7.20
N PRO A 97 -9.28 -7.31 6.87
CA PRO A 97 -9.88 -6.15 7.52
C PRO A 97 -11.40 -6.13 7.32
N ASN A 98 -12.11 -5.55 8.30
CA ASN A 98 -13.55 -5.30 8.22
C ASN A 98 -13.85 -3.82 7.95
N VAL A 99 -12.83 -2.94 7.98
CA VAL A 99 -12.93 -1.55 7.54
C VAL A 99 -11.82 -1.16 6.56
N ILE A 100 -12.06 -0.10 5.80
CA ILE A 100 -11.04 0.62 5.01
C ILE A 100 -11.01 2.07 5.46
N VAL A 101 -9.81 2.66 5.49
CA VAL A 101 -9.59 4.09 5.72
C VAL A 101 -9.44 4.80 4.36
N THR A 102 -10.20 5.86 4.15
CA THR A 102 -10.11 6.75 2.98
C THR A 102 -10.00 8.21 3.42
N TYR A 103 -9.69 9.12 2.50
CA TYR A 103 -9.46 10.52 2.83
C TYR A 103 -10.33 11.47 2.01
N LYS A 104 -10.99 12.41 2.70
CA LYS A 104 -11.71 13.54 2.10
C LYS A 104 -10.94 14.83 2.43
N GLY A 105 -9.99 15.18 1.56
CA GLY A 105 -8.97 16.18 1.89
C GLY A 105 -8.09 15.66 3.03
N THR A 106 -8.06 16.38 4.16
CA THR A 106 -7.31 15.97 5.36
C THR A 106 -8.16 15.24 6.41
N LEU A 107 -9.43 14.94 6.10
CA LEU A 107 -10.30 14.16 6.98
C LEU A 107 -10.19 12.67 6.64
N ALA A 108 -9.77 11.85 7.61
CA ALA A 108 -9.86 10.39 7.49
C ALA A 108 -11.30 9.91 7.75
N GLU A 109 -11.80 9.06 6.86
CA GLU A 109 -13.10 8.40 6.98
C GLU A 109 -12.89 6.89 7.05
N VAL A 110 -13.52 6.23 8.03
CA VAL A 110 -13.43 4.78 8.24
C VAL A 110 -14.77 4.16 7.86
N ARG A 111 -14.79 3.25 6.89
CA ARG A 111 -16.02 2.58 6.43
C ARG A 111 -15.91 1.07 6.47
N ALA A 112 -17.01 0.43 6.87
CA ALA A 112 -17.12 -1.02 6.88
C ALA A 112 -17.10 -1.59 5.45
N VAL A 113 -16.30 -2.65 5.26
CA VAL A 113 -16.24 -3.46 4.04
C VAL A 113 -16.71 -4.90 4.26
N LYS A 114 -17.15 -5.18 5.49
CA LYS A 114 -17.82 -6.39 5.95
C LYS A 114 -18.89 -6.01 6.96
N GLU A 115 -19.82 -6.89 7.22
CA GLU A 115 -20.69 -6.81 8.39
C GLU A 115 -19.83 -6.85 9.67
N ILE A 116 -20.21 -6.08 10.68
CA ILE A 116 -19.52 -5.98 11.97
C ILE A 116 -20.58 -6.10 13.06
N GLU A 117 -20.50 -7.17 13.84
CA GLU A 117 -21.45 -7.44 14.92
C GLU A 117 -21.04 -6.78 16.25
N PRO A 118 -21.99 -6.48 17.16
CA PRO A 118 -21.66 -5.94 18.47
C PRO A 118 -20.66 -6.82 19.24
N GLY A 119 -19.55 -6.22 19.68
CA GLY A 119 -18.48 -6.90 20.39
C GLY A 119 -17.35 -7.41 19.49
N GLU A 120 -17.48 -7.33 18.16
CA GLU A 120 -16.37 -7.58 17.25
C GLU A 120 -15.38 -6.41 17.24
N GLU A 121 -14.10 -6.74 17.11
CA GLU A 121 -13.04 -5.74 16.98
C GLU A 121 -12.98 -5.16 15.55
N VAL A 122 -12.66 -3.88 15.45
CA VAL A 122 -12.52 -3.17 14.18
C VAL A 122 -11.08 -3.24 13.72
N PHE A 123 -10.85 -3.86 12.56
CA PHE A 123 -9.54 -4.07 11.98
C PHE A 123 -9.40 -3.40 10.61
N THR A 124 -8.29 -2.68 10.43
CA THR A 124 -7.83 -2.17 9.14
C THR A 124 -6.60 -2.95 8.65
N SER A 125 -6.18 -2.73 7.40
CA SER A 125 -4.88 -3.22 6.92
C SER A 125 -3.82 -2.13 7.01
N TYR A 126 -2.63 -2.46 7.52
CA TYR A 126 -1.49 -1.54 7.59
C TYR A 126 -0.56 -1.69 6.38
N ILE A 127 -0.77 -2.74 5.59
CA ILE A 127 0.14 -3.18 4.54
C ILE A 127 -0.64 -3.57 3.28
N ASP A 128 0.08 -3.69 2.17
CA ASP A 128 -0.44 -4.29 0.96
C ASP A 128 -0.75 -5.78 1.17
N LEU A 129 -1.99 -6.17 0.87
CA LEU A 129 -2.51 -7.53 1.05
C LEU A 129 -2.22 -8.47 -0.14
N LEU A 130 -1.55 -8.00 -1.20
CA LEU A 130 -1.19 -8.80 -2.37
C LEU A 130 -0.24 -9.95 -2.01
N TYR A 131 0.73 -9.72 -1.15
CA TYR A 131 1.86 -10.62 -0.89
C TYR A 131 1.49 -11.87 -0.06
N PRO A 132 2.27 -12.97 -0.12
CA PRO A 132 2.04 -14.18 0.68
C PRO A 132 2.26 -13.91 2.19
N THR A 133 1.84 -14.85 3.02
CA THR A 133 1.82 -14.68 4.48
C THR A 133 3.18 -14.37 5.10
N GLU A 134 4.25 -14.97 4.57
CA GLU A 134 5.60 -14.74 5.07
C GLU A 134 6.03 -13.29 4.83
N ASP A 135 5.95 -12.80 3.59
CA ASP A 135 6.27 -11.43 3.20
C ASP A 135 5.46 -10.40 3.98
N ARG A 136 4.15 -10.65 4.16
CA ARG A 136 3.28 -9.76 4.96
C ARG A 136 3.77 -9.67 6.40
N ASN A 137 4.08 -10.80 7.02
CA ASN A 137 4.55 -10.81 8.41
C ASN A 137 5.99 -10.32 8.56
N ASP A 138 6.85 -10.46 7.56
CA ASP A 138 8.16 -9.81 7.55
C ASP A 138 8.00 -8.29 7.60
N ARG A 139 7.11 -7.73 6.77
CA ARG A 139 6.80 -6.29 6.79
C ARG A 139 6.19 -5.85 8.11
N LEU A 140 5.25 -6.61 8.69
CA LEU A 140 4.63 -6.28 9.97
C LEU A 140 5.62 -6.34 11.14
N ARG A 141 6.52 -7.33 11.15
CA ARG A 141 7.57 -7.40 12.18
C ARG A 141 8.57 -6.25 12.07
N ASP A 142 8.98 -5.91 10.85
CA ASP A 142 9.97 -4.86 10.64
C ASP A 142 9.41 -3.46 10.95
N SER A 143 8.19 -3.17 10.51
CA SER A 143 7.60 -1.82 10.64
C SER A 143 6.74 -1.63 11.89
N TYR A 144 6.15 -2.70 12.43
CA TYR A 144 5.17 -2.64 13.54
C TYR A 144 5.47 -3.62 14.68
N PHE A 145 6.56 -4.39 14.61
CA PHE A 145 7.07 -5.22 15.72
C PHE A 145 6.09 -6.28 16.25
N PHE A 146 5.20 -6.80 15.40
CA PHE A 146 4.30 -7.91 15.73
C PHE A 146 4.19 -8.90 14.57
N THR A 147 3.67 -10.10 14.86
CA THR A 147 3.29 -11.12 13.87
C THR A 147 1.79 -11.29 13.91
N CYS A 148 1.14 -11.20 12.75
CA CYS A 148 -0.30 -11.32 12.63
C CYS A 148 -0.74 -12.79 12.65
N ASP A 149 -1.75 -13.09 13.45
CA ASP A 149 -2.35 -14.42 13.66
C ASP A 149 -3.78 -14.54 13.09
N CYS A 150 -4.22 -13.53 12.32
CA CYS A 150 -5.54 -13.54 11.70
C CYS A 150 -5.76 -14.77 10.81
N ARG A 151 -7.02 -15.03 10.43
CA ARG A 151 -7.41 -16.21 9.63
C ARG A 151 -6.55 -16.42 8.37
N GLU A 152 -6.25 -15.39 7.59
CA GLU A 152 -5.42 -15.53 6.37
C GLU A 152 -3.98 -15.94 6.71
N CYS A 153 -3.41 -15.42 7.80
CA CYS A 153 -2.06 -15.78 8.23
C CYS A 153 -2.00 -17.20 8.81
N THR A 154 -3.03 -17.62 9.53
CA THR A 154 -3.13 -18.96 10.13
C THR A 154 -3.42 -20.02 9.08
N MET A 155 -4.37 -19.78 8.18
CA MET A 155 -4.82 -20.78 7.19
C MET A 155 -3.97 -20.80 5.92
N LYS A 156 -3.36 -19.67 5.54
CA LYS A 156 -2.51 -19.51 4.34
C LYS A 156 -3.19 -19.95 3.03
N GLU A 157 -4.53 -19.90 2.97
CA GLU A 157 -5.33 -20.43 1.87
C GLU A 157 -4.95 -19.82 0.50
N LYS A 158 -4.62 -18.52 0.49
CA LYS A 158 -4.25 -17.79 -0.75
C LYS A 158 -2.77 -17.92 -1.13
N ASP A 159 -1.88 -18.41 -0.25
CA ASP A 159 -0.44 -18.39 -0.52
C ASP A 159 -0.09 -19.25 -1.74
N LYS A 160 -0.78 -20.39 -1.93
CA LYS A 160 -0.60 -21.26 -3.10
C LYS A 160 -0.94 -20.56 -4.42
N GLU A 161 -2.03 -19.81 -4.45
CA GLU A 161 -2.44 -19.05 -5.65
C GLU A 161 -1.58 -17.79 -5.84
N LYS A 162 -1.11 -17.16 -4.76
CA LYS A 162 -0.19 -16.02 -4.84
C LYS A 162 1.18 -16.42 -5.37
N LEU A 163 1.68 -17.59 -4.95
CA LEU A 163 2.97 -18.15 -5.35
C LEU A 163 2.83 -19.15 -6.52
N LYS A 164 1.88 -18.91 -7.43
CA LYS A 164 1.55 -19.86 -8.48
C LYS A 164 2.75 -20.15 -9.38
N ILE A 165 3.00 -21.44 -9.58
CA ILE A 165 4.11 -21.99 -10.35
C ILE A 165 3.60 -22.41 -11.73
N ARG A 166 4.43 -22.19 -12.76
CA ARG A 166 4.15 -22.59 -14.14
C ARG A 166 4.04 -24.11 -14.23
N LYS A 167 3.01 -24.59 -14.94
CA LYS A 167 2.86 -26.02 -15.25
C LYS A 167 3.77 -26.39 -16.41
N LEU A 168 4.91 -27.00 -16.10
CA LEU A 168 5.89 -27.49 -17.06
C LEU A 168 5.80 -29.02 -17.18
N ASN A 169 6.34 -29.58 -18.28
CA ASN A 169 6.45 -31.03 -18.43
C ASN A 169 7.35 -31.63 -17.35
N ASP A 170 8.44 -30.94 -17.01
CA ASP A 170 9.28 -31.22 -15.86
C ASP A 170 9.05 -30.12 -14.81
N PRO A 171 8.36 -30.42 -13.69
CA PRO A 171 8.03 -29.41 -12.70
C PRO A 171 9.29 -28.91 -11.99
N PRO A 172 9.39 -27.59 -11.69
CA PRO A 172 10.56 -27.05 -11.00
C PRO A 172 10.68 -27.67 -9.60
N SER A 173 11.92 -27.96 -9.19
CA SER A 173 12.21 -28.50 -7.86
C SER A 173 11.83 -27.49 -6.77
N ALA A 174 11.56 -27.98 -5.56
CA ALA A 174 11.25 -27.10 -4.43
C ALA A 174 12.40 -26.12 -4.11
N GLU A 175 13.65 -26.50 -4.39
CA GLU A 175 14.82 -25.64 -4.25
C GLU A 175 14.81 -24.51 -5.29
N ALA A 176 14.59 -24.84 -6.57
CA ALA A 176 14.48 -23.85 -7.63
C ALA A 176 13.38 -22.81 -7.36
N VAL A 177 12.26 -23.25 -6.78
CA VAL A 177 11.17 -22.35 -6.37
C VAL A 177 11.62 -21.42 -5.24
N ARG A 178 12.29 -21.95 -4.19
CA ARG A 178 12.80 -21.11 -3.08
C ARG A 178 13.83 -20.10 -3.56
N ASP A 179 14.74 -20.50 -4.44
CA ASP A 179 15.74 -19.61 -5.02
C ASP A 179 15.09 -18.51 -5.88
N MET A 180 14.04 -18.85 -6.63
CA MET A 180 13.30 -17.85 -7.40
C MET A 180 12.52 -16.88 -6.50
N ILE A 181 11.96 -17.33 -5.37
CA ILE A 181 11.33 -16.44 -4.38
C ILE A 181 12.36 -15.48 -3.79
N LYS A 182 13.55 -15.99 -3.43
CA LYS A 182 14.65 -15.16 -2.92
C LYS A 182 15.10 -14.14 -3.96
N TYR A 183 15.24 -14.55 -5.22
CA TYR A 183 15.53 -13.64 -6.34
C TYR A 183 14.45 -12.56 -6.47
N ALA A 184 13.18 -12.94 -6.42
CA ALA A 184 12.05 -12.02 -6.53
C ALA A 184 12.05 -10.95 -5.42
N ARG A 185 12.26 -11.35 -4.16
CA ARG A 185 12.39 -10.41 -3.03
C ARG A 185 13.56 -9.44 -3.24
N ASN A 186 14.70 -9.96 -3.68
CA ASN A 186 15.90 -9.14 -3.92
C ASN A 186 15.69 -8.12 -5.05
N VAL A 187 15.06 -8.50 -6.16
CA VAL A 187 14.82 -7.58 -7.28
C VAL A 187 13.78 -6.51 -6.94
N ILE A 188 12.80 -6.81 -6.09
CA ILE A 188 11.85 -5.80 -5.58
C ILE A 188 12.61 -4.71 -4.81
N GLU A 189 13.50 -5.10 -3.89
CA GLU A 189 14.31 -4.14 -3.13
C GLU A 189 15.35 -3.42 -3.99
N GLU A 190 15.94 -4.11 -4.97
CA GLU A 190 16.84 -3.48 -5.95
C GLU A 190 16.11 -2.42 -6.77
N PHE A 191 14.92 -2.75 -7.30
CA PHE A 191 14.12 -1.83 -8.09
C PHE A 191 13.71 -0.62 -7.27
N ARG A 192 13.32 -0.82 -6.00
CA ARG A 192 12.99 0.25 -5.06
C ARG A 192 14.14 1.25 -4.91
N ARG A 193 15.38 0.77 -4.79
CA ARG A 193 16.57 1.64 -4.75
C ARG A 193 16.84 2.30 -6.10
N ALA A 194 16.80 1.51 -7.17
CA ALA A 194 17.08 1.93 -8.54
C ALA A 194 16.24 3.13 -9.00
N LYS A 195 14.97 3.21 -8.59
CA LYS A 195 14.07 4.34 -8.93
C LYS A 195 14.63 5.71 -8.59
N HIS A 196 15.54 5.82 -7.62
CA HIS A 196 16.09 7.10 -7.20
C HIS A 196 17.24 7.60 -8.06
N TYR A 197 17.84 6.75 -8.92
CA TYR A 197 19.04 7.13 -9.67
C TYR A 197 19.14 6.56 -11.08
N LYS A 198 18.29 5.59 -11.46
CA LYS A 198 18.27 5.01 -12.81
C LYS A 198 17.26 5.71 -13.71
N SER A 199 17.57 5.72 -15.01
CA SER A 199 16.67 6.24 -16.04
C SER A 199 15.43 5.35 -16.26
N PRO A 200 14.34 5.88 -16.83
CA PRO A 200 13.15 5.09 -17.14
C PRO A 200 13.43 3.85 -18.01
N SER A 201 14.32 3.94 -19.00
CA SER A 201 14.69 2.80 -19.84
C SER A 201 15.41 1.70 -19.06
N GLU A 202 16.33 2.06 -18.16
CA GLU A 202 17.00 1.07 -17.30
C GLU A 202 16.03 0.43 -16.30
N LEU A 203 15.04 1.18 -15.81
CA LEU A 203 14.00 0.64 -14.94
C LEU A 203 13.09 -0.36 -15.68
N LEU A 204 12.68 -0.04 -16.91
CA LEU A 204 11.95 -0.99 -17.76
C LEU A 204 12.77 -2.25 -18.05
N GLU A 205 14.06 -2.10 -18.33
CA GLU A 205 14.97 -3.23 -18.55
C GLU A 205 15.06 -4.14 -17.32
N ILE A 206 15.16 -3.58 -16.11
CA ILE A 206 15.11 -4.38 -14.86
C ILE A 206 13.78 -5.14 -14.76
N CYS A 207 12.66 -4.51 -15.11
CA CYS A 207 11.35 -5.16 -15.08
C CYS A 207 11.28 -6.31 -16.10
N GLU A 208 11.70 -6.08 -17.35
CA GLU A 208 11.60 -7.05 -18.43
C GLU A 208 12.52 -8.25 -18.19
N LEU A 209 13.78 -8.02 -17.81
CA LEU A 209 14.73 -9.10 -17.50
C LEU A 209 14.29 -9.93 -16.30
N SER A 210 13.73 -9.30 -15.26
CA SER A 210 13.23 -10.02 -14.09
C SER A 210 11.95 -10.80 -14.37
N LEU A 211 11.04 -10.25 -15.18
CA LEU A 211 9.84 -10.95 -15.65
C LEU A 211 10.21 -12.17 -16.51
N ASP A 212 11.19 -12.06 -17.41
CA ASP A 212 11.65 -13.19 -18.22
C ASP A 212 12.25 -14.30 -17.34
N LYS A 213 13.16 -13.94 -16.45
CA LYS A 213 13.81 -14.88 -15.52
C LYS A 213 12.81 -15.56 -14.59
N MET A 214 11.93 -14.78 -13.94
CA MET A 214 10.90 -15.34 -13.07
C MET A 214 9.88 -16.17 -13.84
N GLY A 215 9.58 -15.79 -15.09
CA GLY A 215 8.69 -16.51 -15.99
C GLY A 215 9.13 -17.95 -16.28
N ALA A 216 10.41 -18.29 -16.10
CA ALA A 216 10.85 -19.69 -16.19
C ALA A 216 10.21 -20.59 -15.11
N VAL A 217 9.82 -20.05 -13.96
CA VAL A 217 9.29 -20.80 -12.81
C VAL A 217 7.85 -20.38 -12.46
N PHE A 218 7.56 -19.09 -12.48
CA PHE A 218 6.29 -18.53 -12.03
C PHE A 218 5.27 -18.39 -13.17
N GLU A 219 4.00 -18.54 -12.82
CA GLU A 219 2.90 -18.17 -13.73
C GLU A 219 2.72 -16.64 -13.74
N ASP A 220 2.21 -16.06 -14.83
CA ASP A 220 1.92 -14.62 -14.94
C ASP A 220 1.02 -14.07 -13.81
N SER A 221 0.21 -14.93 -13.18
CA SER A 221 -0.65 -14.55 -12.04
C SER A 221 0.05 -14.58 -10.67
N ASN A 222 1.33 -14.97 -10.63
CA ASN A 222 2.15 -14.95 -9.42
C ASN A 222 2.40 -13.51 -8.96
N VAL A 223 2.35 -13.26 -7.65
CA VAL A 223 2.43 -11.91 -7.09
C VAL A 223 3.74 -11.18 -7.38
N TYR A 224 4.85 -11.90 -7.53
CA TYR A 224 6.13 -11.29 -7.89
C TYR A 224 6.16 -10.86 -9.37
N MET A 225 5.52 -11.65 -10.24
CA MET A 225 5.30 -11.27 -11.64
C MET A 225 4.41 -10.01 -11.70
N LEU A 226 3.32 -10.01 -10.94
CA LEU A 226 2.40 -8.87 -10.87
C LEU A 226 3.06 -7.61 -10.32
N HIS A 227 3.97 -7.76 -9.34
CA HIS A 227 4.74 -6.64 -8.82
C HIS A 227 5.58 -6.00 -9.94
N MET A 228 6.39 -6.78 -10.66
CA MET A 228 7.23 -6.24 -11.73
C MET A 228 6.41 -5.70 -12.90
N MET A 229 5.27 -6.31 -13.23
CA MET A 229 4.33 -5.74 -14.20
C MET A 229 3.76 -4.39 -13.75
N TYR A 230 3.41 -4.25 -12.47
CA TYR A 230 2.92 -2.99 -11.91
C TYR A 230 4.00 -1.91 -11.94
N GLN A 231 5.24 -2.27 -11.61
CA GLN A 231 6.37 -1.37 -11.72
C GLN A 231 6.61 -0.92 -13.17
N ALA A 232 6.62 -1.85 -14.12
CA ALA A 232 6.77 -1.55 -15.54
C ALA A 232 5.64 -0.65 -16.06
N MET A 233 4.39 -0.91 -15.66
CA MET A 233 3.25 -0.06 -15.96
C MET A 233 3.46 1.38 -15.46
N GLY A 234 3.96 1.54 -14.23
CA GLY A 234 4.27 2.86 -13.67
C GLY A 234 5.35 3.60 -14.47
N VAL A 235 6.37 2.89 -14.97
CA VAL A 235 7.39 3.51 -15.84
C VAL A 235 6.82 3.89 -17.20
N CYS A 236 5.99 3.04 -17.82
CA CYS A 236 5.28 3.36 -19.07
C CYS A 236 4.40 4.62 -18.92
N LEU A 237 3.65 4.72 -17.82
CA LEU A 237 2.84 5.92 -17.51
C LEU A 237 3.71 7.17 -17.41
N TYR A 238 4.87 7.08 -16.74
CA TYR A 238 5.79 8.21 -16.60
C TYR A 238 6.35 8.71 -17.93
N VAL A 239 6.69 7.79 -18.85
CA VAL A 239 7.20 8.14 -20.19
C VAL A 239 6.11 8.36 -21.23
N GLN A 240 4.84 8.36 -20.81
CA GLN A 240 3.66 8.54 -21.67
C GLN A 240 3.51 7.45 -22.76
N ASP A 241 4.00 6.24 -22.50
CA ASP A 241 3.70 5.03 -23.30
C ASP A 241 2.37 4.43 -22.82
N TRP A 242 1.26 5.03 -23.29
CA TRP A 242 -0.09 4.67 -22.87
C TRP A 242 -0.46 3.24 -23.28
N GLU A 243 -0.06 2.81 -24.48
CA GLU A 243 -0.27 1.46 -24.95
C GLU A 243 0.52 0.44 -24.12
N GLY A 244 1.77 0.74 -23.75
CA GLY A 244 2.55 -0.09 -22.84
C GLY A 244 1.93 -0.22 -21.45
N ALA A 245 1.51 0.91 -20.87
CA ALA A 245 0.82 0.92 -19.59
C ALA A 245 -0.48 0.08 -19.65
N LEU A 246 -1.25 0.22 -20.73
CA LEU A 246 -2.48 -0.55 -20.94
C LEU A 246 -2.19 -2.06 -21.05
N ARG A 247 -1.16 -2.46 -21.81
CA ARG A 247 -0.76 -3.88 -21.96
C ARG A 247 -0.46 -4.51 -20.60
N TYR A 248 0.31 -3.84 -19.74
CA TYR A 248 0.60 -4.34 -18.40
C TYR A 248 -0.66 -4.35 -17.52
N GLY A 249 -1.43 -3.26 -17.49
CA GLY A 249 -2.65 -3.16 -16.68
C GLY A 249 -3.66 -4.28 -16.98
N GLN A 250 -3.84 -4.64 -18.26
CA GLN A 250 -4.73 -5.73 -18.68
C GLN A 250 -4.31 -7.09 -18.11
N LYS A 251 -2.99 -7.34 -18.00
CA LYS A 251 -2.46 -8.58 -17.40
C LYS A 251 -2.63 -8.59 -15.88
N ILE A 252 -2.54 -7.43 -15.23
CA ILE A 252 -2.55 -7.31 -13.77
C ILE A 252 -3.96 -7.44 -13.17
N ILE A 253 -4.97 -6.81 -13.78
CA ILE A 253 -6.25 -6.56 -13.10
C ILE A 253 -7.01 -7.84 -12.69
N ARG A 254 -6.96 -8.89 -13.51
CA ARG A 254 -7.68 -10.14 -13.23
C ARG A 254 -7.05 -10.91 -12.07
N PRO A 255 -5.73 -11.14 -12.02
CA PRO A 255 -5.06 -11.67 -10.83
C PRO A 255 -5.25 -10.80 -9.58
N TYR A 256 -5.13 -9.47 -9.70
CA TYR A 256 -5.40 -8.55 -8.58
C TYR A 256 -6.78 -8.79 -7.97
N SER A 257 -7.81 -8.85 -8.80
CA SER A 257 -9.20 -9.08 -8.34
C SER A 257 -9.41 -10.44 -7.65
N LYS A 258 -8.48 -11.39 -7.78
CA LYS A 258 -8.53 -12.69 -7.09
C LYS A 258 -7.73 -12.69 -5.79
N HIS A 259 -6.59 -11.99 -5.77
CA HIS A 259 -5.66 -12.01 -4.64
C HIS A 259 -6.07 -11.05 -3.52
N TYR A 260 -6.66 -9.91 -3.88
CA TYR A 260 -7.15 -8.92 -2.92
C TYR A 260 -8.55 -9.29 -2.37
N PRO A 261 -8.94 -8.71 -1.21
CA PRO A 261 -10.31 -8.77 -0.72
C PRO A 261 -11.32 -8.17 -1.70
N SER A 262 -12.60 -8.52 -1.54
CA SER A 262 -13.71 -8.11 -2.42
C SER A 262 -13.82 -6.58 -2.58
N TYR A 263 -13.56 -5.84 -1.52
CA TYR A 263 -13.40 -4.39 -1.56
C TYR A 263 -11.93 -4.08 -1.26
N SER A 264 -11.23 -3.53 -2.25
CA SER A 264 -9.82 -3.19 -2.16
C SER A 264 -9.54 -1.92 -2.95
N LEU A 265 -8.88 -0.96 -2.31
CA LEU A 265 -8.47 0.27 -2.98
C LEU A 265 -7.45 -0.01 -4.10
N ASN A 266 -6.59 -1.02 -3.95
CA ASN A 266 -5.64 -1.43 -5.00
C ASN A 266 -6.35 -1.93 -6.26
N VAL A 267 -7.46 -2.68 -6.09
CA VAL A 267 -8.29 -3.14 -7.21
C VAL A 267 -9.05 -1.98 -7.84
N ALA A 268 -9.60 -1.07 -7.03
CA ALA A 268 -10.30 0.13 -7.52
C ALA A 268 -9.35 1.05 -8.31
N SER A 269 -8.19 1.37 -7.76
CA SER A 269 -7.13 2.18 -8.40
C SER A 269 -6.68 1.56 -9.72
N MET A 270 -6.49 0.23 -9.79
CA MET A 270 -6.13 -0.43 -11.05
C MET A 270 -7.26 -0.35 -12.09
N TRP A 271 -8.52 -0.51 -11.69
CA TRP A 271 -9.65 -0.29 -12.59
C TRP A 271 -9.74 1.15 -13.07
N LEU A 272 -9.45 2.12 -12.20
CA LEU A 272 -9.46 3.54 -12.53
C LEU A 272 -8.38 3.89 -13.56
N LYS A 273 -7.13 3.47 -13.30
CA LYS A 273 -6.00 3.61 -14.24
C LYS A 273 -6.32 2.99 -15.61
N LEU A 274 -6.87 1.78 -15.62
CA LEU A 274 -7.31 1.13 -16.86
C LEU A 274 -8.43 1.91 -17.56
N GLY A 275 -9.41 2.40 -16.82
CA GLY A 275 -10.51 3.20 -17.36
C GLY A 275 -10.00 4.46 -18.05
N ARG A 276 -9.14 5.22 -17.36
CA ARG A 276 -8.52 6.44 -17.89
C ARG A 276 -7.61 6.17 -19.10
N LEU A 277 -6.82 5.09 -19.08
CA LEU A 277 -6.03 4.66 -20.24
C LEU A 277 -6.90 4.29 -21.45
N TYR A 278 -8.00 3.56 -21.23
CA TYR A 278 -8.94 3.25 -22.32
C TYR A 278 -9.61 4.49 -22.89
N MET A 279 -9.98 5.46 -22.05
CA MET A 279 -10.54 6.73 -22.52
C MET A 279 -9.51 7.51 -23.34
N ALA A 280 -8.27 7.60 -22.87
CA ALA A 280 -7.17 8.26 -23.57
C ALA A 280 -6.85 7.62 -24.94
N LEU A 281 -7.02 6.30 -25.05
CA LEU A 281 -6.82 5.53 -26.27
C LEU A 281 -8.12 5.33 -27.09
N GLU A 282 -9.11 6.19 -26.86
CA GLU A 282 -10.40 6.24 -27.58
C GLU A 282 -11.25 4.94 -27.53
N ASN A 283 -10.94 4.01 -26.61
CA ASN A 283 -11.72 2.79 -26.40
C ASN A 283 -12.78 2.98 -25.30
N ARG A 284 -13.76 3.84 -25.59
CA ARG A 284 -14.81 4.23 -24.65
C ARG A 284 -15.60 3.06 -24.05
N PRO A 285 -16.04 2.03 -24.82
CA PRO A 285 -16.79 0.93 -24.22
C PRO A 285 -16.00 0.16 -23.14
N ALA A 286 -14.68 0.04 -23.31
CA ALA A 286 -13.82 -0.57 -22.31
C ALA A 286 -13.56 0.37 -21.13
N GLY A 287 -13.34 1.66 -21.42
CA GLY A 287 -13.17 2.73 -20.42
C GLY A 287 -14.35 2.80 -19.46
N ASP A 288 -15.56 2.94 -20.00
CA ASP A 288 -16.82 2.94 -19.24
C ASP A 288 -16.94 1.76 -18.30
N LYS A 289 -16.66 0.55 -18.83
CA LYS A 289 -16.77 -0.69 -18.07
C LYS A 289 -15.75 -0.74 -16.94
N ALA A 290 -14.55 -0.21 -17.13
CA ALA A 290 -13.50 -0.17 -16.12
C ALA A 290 -13.82 0.88 -15.04
N LEU A 291 -14.19 2.11 -15.43
CA LEU A 291 -14.56 3.18 -14.50
C LEU A 291 -15.78 2.79 -13.64
N LYS A 292 -16.81 2.16 -14.23
CA LYS A 292 -17.97 1.65 -13.46
C LYS A 292 -17.58 0.59 -12.42
N LYS A 293 -16.55 -0.22 -12.69
CA LYS A 293 -16.02 -1.18 -11.70
C LYS A 293 -15.24 -0.49 -10.58
N ALA A 294 -14.48 0.56 -10.89
CA ALA A 294 -13.82 1.38 -9.87
C ALA A 294 -14.88 2.03 -8.96
N ILE A 295 -15.89 2.70 -9.53
CA ILE A 295 -17.01 3.31 -8.81
C ILE A 295 -17.68 2.30 -7.87
N ALA A 296 -17.97 1.08 -8.32
CA ALA A 296 -18.66 0.08 -7.49
C ALA A 296 -17.89 -0.27 -6.19
N ILE A 297 -16.56 -0.28 -6.23
CA ILE A 297 -15.73 -0.49 -5.03
C ILE A 297 -15.61 0.80 -4.22
N MET A 298 -15.42 1.93 -4.90
CA MET A 298 -15.25 3.24 -4.25
C MET A 298 -16.52 3.70 -3.53
N GLU A 299 -17.72 3.39 -4.02
CA GLU A 299 -18.98 3.73 -3.33
C GLU A 299 -19.08 3.07 -1.95
N VAL A 300 -18.44 1.92 -1.75
CA VAL A 300 -18.36 1.27 -0.43
C VAL A 300 -17.24 1.87 0.42
N ALA A 301 -16.03 1.96 -0.13
CA ALA A 301 -14.85 2.41 0.64
C ALA A 301 -14.87 3.92 0.95
N HIS A 302 -15.19 4.76 -0.04
CA HIS A 302 -15.22 6.22 0.06
C HIS A 302 -16.62 6.79 0.35
N GLY A 303 -17.68 5.98 0.20
CA GLY A 303 -19.07 6.46 0.30
C GLY A 303 -19.57 7.07 -1.00
N LYS A 304 -20.88 6.90 -1.28
CA LYS A 304 -21.52 7.27 -2.55
C LYS A 304 -21.45 8.76 -2.91
N ASP A 305 -21.31 9.61 -1.91
CA ASP A 305 -21.27 11.07 -1.98
C ASP A 305 -19.84 11.63 -2.05
N HIS A 306 -18.82 10.78 -2.15
CA HIS A 306 -17.44 11.24 -2.19
C HIS A 306 -17.12 12.06 -3.46
N PRO A 307 -16.33 13.15 -3.36
CA PRO A 307 -15.95 13.97 -4.51
C PRO A 307 -15.36 13.17 -5.68
N TYR A 308 -14.41 12.27 -5.43
CA TYR A 308 -13.84 11.39 -6.47
C TYR A 308 -14.89 10.58 -7.25
N ILE A 309 -15.97 10.14 -6.61
CA ILE A 309 -17.03 9.41 -7.32
C ILE A 309 -17.80 10.34 -8.25
N SER A 310 -18.03 11.58 -7.81
CA SER A 310 -18.68 12.60 -8.64
C SER A 310 -17.80 12.99 -9.83
N GLU A 311 -16.47 13.10 -9.62
CA GLU A 311 -15.50 13.36 -10.68
C GLU A 311 -15.48 12.23 -11.71
N ILE A 312 -15.40 10.96 -11.29
CA ILE A 312 -15.40 9.83 -12.23
C ILE A 312 -16.75 9.70 -12.95
N LYS A 313 -17.88 10.01 -12.30
CA LYS A 313 -19.20 10.06 -12.95
C LYS A 313 -19.24 11.16 -14.02
N LYS A 314 -18.61 12.30 -13.77
CA LYS A 314 -18.46 13.36 -14.75
C LYS A 314 -17.56 12.94 -15.92
N GLU A 315 -16.45 12.24 -15.66
CA GLU A 315 -15.59 11.66 -16.71
C GLU A 315 -16.39 10.72 -17.64
N LEU A 316 -17.36 9.98 -17.11
CA LEU A 316 -18.27 9.11 -17.89
C LEU A 316 -19.31 9.89 -18.71
N GLU A 317 -19.65 11.12 -18.33
CA GLU A 317 -20.63 11.96 -19.03
C GLU A 317 -19.97 12.84 -20.10
N ASP A 318 -18.77 13.35 -19.82
CA ASP A 318 -18.02 14.28 -20.68
C ASP A 318 -17.35 13.60 -21.88
N HIS A 319 -17.14 12.27 -21.81
CA HIS A 319 -16.62 11.48 -22.91
C HIS A 319 -17.73 10.89 -23.76
#